data_AF-A0A3S1FFI7-F1
#
_entry.id   AF-A0A3S1FFI7-F1
#
_cell.length_a   1.000
_cell.length_b   1.000
_cell.length_c   1.000
_cell.angle_alpha   90.00
_cell.angle_beta   90.00
_cell.angle_gamma   90.00
#
_symmetry.space_group_name_H-M   'P 1'
#
loop_
_entity.id
_entity.type
_entity.pdbx_description
1 polymer ?
#
loop_
_entity_poly.entity_id
_entity_poly.type
_entity_poly.pdbx_seq_one_letter_code
_entity_poly.pdbx_strand_id
1 'polypeptide(L)'
;GWAAPTLLPADATQAPQGSIAEVAPARTALMATIAERISRHGGAGLFLDYGHLQPGVGDTLQALRSHDHEDVLANPGEADLTSHVDFAALAAIVRAHGLEAHLTTQGDFLLGMGILERAGRLGADAGQAARERIAGDVERLAGPQAMGELFKVLAVLPRGVAVRPFAGAD
;
A
#
# COMPACT_ATOMS: atom_id res chain seq x y z
N GLY A 1 -8.06 26.60 -12.99
CA GLY A 1 -8.79 25.63 -12.17
C GLY A 1 -7.79 25.04 -11.21
N TRP A 2 -7.81 25.50 -9.96
CA TRP A 2 -6.92 25.01 -8.91
C TRP A 2 -7.74 24.02 -8.08
N ALA A 3 -7.13 22.92 -7.65
CA ALA A 3 -7.78 21.98 -6.73
C ALA A 3 -8.28 22.74 -5.48
N ALA A 4 -9.44 22.35 -4.94
CA ALA A 4 -9.96 22.95 -3.72
C ALA A 4 -8.92 22.79 -2.58
N PRO A 5 -8.66 23.81 -1.74
CA PRO A 5 -7.67 23.74 -0.65
C PRO A 5 -7.86 22.56 0.30
N THR A 6 -9.09 22.05 0.39
CA THR A 6 -9.48 20.86 1.17
C THR A 6 -8.94 19.54 0.63
N LEU A 7 -8.37 19.52 -0.58
CA LEU A 7 -7.81 18.32 -1.21
C LEU A 7 -6.31 18.17 -0.95
N LEU A 8 -5.65 19.18 -0.41
CA LEU A 8 -4.22 19.13 -0.15
C LEU A 8 -3.92 18.37 1.16
N PRO A 9 -2.78 17.65 1.23
CA PRO A 9 -2.28 17.06 2.47
C PRO A 9 -2.20 18.09 3.62
N ALA A 10 -2.35 17.64 4.86
CA ALA A 10 -2.38 18.54 6.03
C ALA A 10 -1.06 19.33 6.22
N ASP A 11 0.06 18.80 5.74
CA ASP A 11 1.39 19.41 5.76
C ASP A 11 1.69 20.26 4.51
N ALA A 12 0.79 20.32 3.53
CA ALA A 12 0.99 21.08 2.30
C ALA A 12 1.21 22.59 2.55
N THR A 13 0.70 23.13 3.65
CA THR A 13 0.93 24.53 4.05
C THR A 13 2.36 24.80 4.54
N GLN A 14 3.10 23.75 4.90
CA GLN A 14 4.51 23.82 5.31
C GLN A 14 5.47 23.37 4.21
N ALA A 15 4.94 22.95 3.06
CA ALA A 15 5.74 22.49 1.94
C ALA A 15 6.53 23.66 1.31
N PRO A 16 7.81 23.44 0.96
CA PRO A 16 8.59 24.43 0.21
C PRO A 16 7.89 24.87 -1.08
N GLN A 17 8.12 26.12 -1.49
CA GLN A 17 7.62 26.61 -2.78
C GLN A 17 8.21 25.76 -3.91
N GLY A 18 7.33 25.20 -4.76
CA GLY A 18 7.72 24.27 -5.83
C GLY A 18 7.41 22.80 -5.52
N SER A 19 6.95 22.47 -4.32
CA SER A 19 6.47 21.12 -3.99
C SER A 19 5.21 20.75 -4.77
N ILE A 20 5.17 19.49 -5.23
CA ILE A 20 4.04 18.90 -5.95
C ILE A 20 3.27 17.98 -5.00
N ALA A 21 1.94 18.10 -5.00
CA ALA A 21 1.04 17.23 -4.24
C ALA A 21 0.07 16.56 -5.20
N GLU A 22 -0.05 15.24 -5.09
CA GLU A 22 -1.03 14.47 -5.86
C GLU A 22 -2.25 14.14 -5.02
N VAL A 23 -3.42 14.30 -5.64
CA VAL A 23 -4.71 14.01 -5.03
C VAL A 23 -5.44 13.05 -5.94
N ALA A 24 -5.98 11.96 -5.38
CA ALA A 24 -6.80 10.99 -6.09
C ALA A 24 -8.24 10.94 -5.52
N PRO A 25 -9.12 11.91 -5.84
CA PRO A 25 -10.47 11.99 -5.28
C PRO A 25 -11.30 10.72 -5.45
N ALA A 26 -11.15 10.02 -6.59
CA ALA A 26 -11.86 8.77 -6.86
C ALA A 26 -11.45 7.65 -5.89
N ARG A 27 -10.15 7.55 -5.57
CA ARG A 27 -9.61 6.56 -4.61
C ARG A 27 -10.12 6.84 -3.19
N THR A 28 -10.13 8.11 -2.78
CA THR A 28 -10.70 8.57 -1.52
C THR A 28 -12.19 8.25 -1.42
N ALA A 29 -12.98 8.55 -2.46
CA ALA A 29 -14.42 8.28 -2.48
C ALA A 29 -14.74 6.77 -2.42
N LEU A 30 -13.96 5.95 -3.11
CA LEU A 30 -14.09 4.50 -3.07
C LEU A 30 -13.81 3.97 -1.66
N MET A 31 -12.72 4.42 -1.02
CA MET A 31 -12.40 4.00 0.34
C MET A 31 -13.49 4.40 1.34
N ALA A 32 -14.05 5.61 1.22
CA ALA A 32 -15.19 6.03 2.06
C ALA A 32 -16.41 5.11 1.87
N THR A 33 -16.73 4.74 0.62
CA THR A 33 -17.83 3.82 0.32
C THR A 33 -17.60 2.44 0.96
N ILE A 34 -16.38 1.92 0.89
CA ILE A 34 -16.03 0.63 1.50
C ILE A 34 -16.09 0.71 3.03
N ALA A 35 -15.52 1.76 3.62
CA ALA A 35 -15.52 1.97 5.06
C ALA A 35 -16.95 2.12 5.61
N GLU A 36 -17.83 2.85 4.91
CA GLU A 36 -19.26 2.97 5.26
C GLU A 36 -19.94 1.59 5.25
N ARG A 37 -19.67 0.77 4.23
CA ARG A 37 -20.25 -0.57 4.11
C ARG A 37 -19.80 -1.50 5.24
N ILE A 38 -18.49 -1.53 5.54
CA ILE A 38 -17.95 -2.35 6.63
C ILE A 38 -18.48 -1.86 7.99
N SER A 39 -18.54 -0.54 8.20
CA SER A 39 -19.05 0.06 9.44
C SER A 39 -20.52 -0.31 9.70
N ARG A 40 -21.36 -0.33 8.65
CA ARG A 40 -22.79 -0.65 8.78
C ARG A 40 -23.12 -2.14 8.82
N HIS A 41 -22.37 -2.96 8.10
CA HIS A 41 -22.74 -4.35 7.84
C HIS A 41 -21.73 -5.38 8.37
N GLY A 42 -20.62 -4.91 8.97
CA GLY A 42 -19.51 -5.76 9.40
C GLY A 42 -18.64 -6.23 8.23
N GLY A 43 -17.63 -7.04 8.56
CA GLY A 43 -16.62 -7.55 7.62
C GLY A 43 -15.26 -6.91 7.82
N ALA A 44 -14.38 -7.09 6.84
CA ALA A 44 -13.01 -6.58 6.83
C ALA A 44 -12.57 -6.24 5.40
N GLY A 45 -11.58 -5.35 5.28
CA GLY A 45 -10.92 -5.03 4.01
C GLY A 45 -9.41 -5.23 4.12
N LEU A 46 -8.79 -5.67 3.03
CA LEU A 46 -7.33 -5.78 2.91
C LEU A 46 -6.93 -5.22 1.54
N PHE A 47 -6.08 -4.21 1.55
CA PHE A 47 -5.66 -3.47 0.36
C PHE A 47 -4.14 -3.50 0.26
N LEU A 48 -3.63 -3.86 -0.91
CA LEU A 48 -2.20 -3.95 -1.20
C LEU A 48 -1.91 -3.16 -2.46
N ASP A 49 -0.96 -2.23 -2.37
CA ASP A 49 -0.51 -1.44 -3.52
C ASP A 49 0.84 -0.80 -3.23
N TYR A 50 1.52 -0.29 -4.25
CA TYR A 50 2.73 0.52 -4.06
C TYR A 50 2.36 1.94 -3.60
N GLY A 51 3.07 2.44 -2.60
CA GLY A 51 2.70 3.71 -1.97
C GLY A 51 3.52 4.04 -0.73
N HIS A 52 3.04 5.02 0.03
CA HIS A 52 3.68 5.50 1.25
C HIS A 52 2.75 5.40 2.47
N LEU A 53 3.33 5.16 3.64
CA LEU A 53 2.60 5.03 4.91
C LEU A 53 2.51 6.35 5.70
N GLN A 54 3.39 7.31 5.38
CA GLN A 54 3.43 8.62 6.02
C GLN A 54 3.01 9.68 4.99
N PRO A 55 2.24 10.70 5.39
CA PRO A 55 1.98 11.85 4.53
C PRO A 55 3.30 12.43 4.02
N GLY A 56 3.38 12.68 2.73
CA GLY A 56 4.59 13.24 2.12
C GLY A 56 4.28 14.02 0.87
N VAL A 57 4.83 15.22 0.79
CA VAL A 57 4.79 16.06 -0.40
C VAL A 57 6.00 15.73 -1.28
N GLY A 58 5.76 15.15 -2.45
CA GLY A 58 6.81 14.75 -3.40
C GLY A 58 6.19 14.30 -4.73
N ASP A 59 6.96 14.44 -5.82
CA ASP A 59 6.58 13.93 -7.14
C ASP A 59 6.37 12.41 -7.06
N THR A 60 5.11 11.97 -6.98
CA THR A 60 4.76 10.55 -6.97
C THR A 60 4.24 10.07 -8.33
N LEU A 61 4.10 10.97 -9.29
CA LEU A 61 3.71 10.70 -10.65
C LEU A 61 4.95 10.18 -11.38
N GLN A 62 5.09 8.87 -11.36
CA GLN A 62 6.18 8.19 -12.05
C GLN A 62 5.57 7.26 -13.10
N ALA A 63 6.18 7.22 -14.28
CA ALA A 63 5.94 6.15 -15.23
C ALA A 63 6.87 4.99 -14.86
N LEU A 64 6.31 3.82 -14.63
CA LEU A 64 7.06 2.60 -14.36
C LEU A 64 7.03 1.70 -15.61
N ARG A 65 8.21 1.36 -16.12
CA ARG A 65 8.38 0.39 -17.20
C ARG A 65 9.50 -0.58 -16.85
N SER A 66 9.22 -1.87 -16.85
CA SER A 66 10.22 -2.93 -16.59
C SER A 66 10.99 -2.83 -15.26
N HIS A 67 10.36 -2.30 -14.20
CA HIS A 67 10.94 -2.04 -12.87
C HIS A 67 11.91 -0.84 -12.78
N ASP A 68 11.97 0.01 -13.81
CA ASP A 68 12.74 1.26 -13.77
C ASP A 68 11.82 2.48 -13.90
N HIS A 69 12.22 3.57 -13.22
CA HIS A 69 11.56 4.87 -13.33
C HIS A 69 11.84 5.49 -14.70
N GLU A 70 10.80 5.93 -15.38
CA GLU A 70 10.91 6.66 -16.65
C GLU A 70 10.17 8.00 -16.55
N ASP A 71 10.57 8.97 -17.37
CA ASP A 71 9.84 10.21 -17.55
C ASP A 71 8.43 9.90 -18.08
N VAL A 72 7.41 10.46 -17.42
CA VAL A 72 5.97 10.32 -17.74
C VAL A 72 5.65 10.62 -19.19
N LEU A 73 6.44 11.47 -19.86
CA LEU A 73 6.24 11.86 -21.25
C LEU A 73 7.11 11.07 -22.25
N ALA A 74 8.00 10.19 -21.80
CA ALA A 74 8.94 9.51 -22.68
C ALA A 74 8.24 8.48 -23.60
N ASN A 75 7.30 7.69 -23.06
CA ASN A 75 6.62 6.60 -23.78
C ASN A 75 5.14 6.44 -23.37
N PRO A 76 4.26 7.41 -23.69
CA PRO A 76 2.85 7.37 -23.31
C PRO A 76 2.14 6.16 -23.94
N GLY A 77 1.55 5.31 -23.09
CA GLY A 77 0.84 4.09 -23.49
C GLY A 77 1.64 2.79 -23.37
N GLU A 78 2.95 2.87 -23.13
CA GLU A 78 3.82 1.70 -22.91
C GLU A 78 4.35 1.57 -21.48
N ALA A 79 4.22 2.62 -20.68
CA ALA A 79 4.55 2.64 -19.26
C ALA A 79 3.28 2.76 -18.42
N ASP A 80 3.27 2.08 -17.27
CA ASP A 80 2.13 2.13 -16.34
C ASP A 80 2.21 3.43 -15.53
N LEU A 81 1.29 4.35 -15.80
CA LEU A 81 1.23 5.65 -15.12
C LEU A 81 0.57 5.47 -13.76
N THR A 82 1.39 5.49 -12.73
CA THR A 82 1.00 4.96 -11.43
C THR A 82 1.32 5.98 -10.33
N SER A 83 0.31 6.75 -9.90
CA SER A 83 0.44 7.63 -8.73
C SER A 83 0.58 6.77 -7.48
N HIS A 84 1.62 6.98 -6.66
CA HIS A 84 1.73 6.27 -5.38
C HIS A 84 0.46 6.43 -4.53
N VAL A 85 0.03 5.33 -3.90
CA VAL A 85 -1.12 5.38 -2.98
C VAL A 85 -0.69 6.04 -1.67
N ASP A 86 -1.38 7.11 -1.30
CA ASP A 86 -1.30 7.69 0.05
C ASP A 86 -2.14 6.85 1.02
N PHE A 87 -1.50 5.89 1.68
CA PHE A 87 -2.17 5.03 2.64
C PHE A 87 -2.52 5.74 3.94
N ALA A 88 -1.84 6.85 4.28
CA ALA A 88 -2.15 7.65 5.46
C ALA A 88 -3.51 8.33 5.28
N ALA A 89 -3.76 8.91 4.10
CA ALA A 89 -5.05 9.49 3.75
C ALA A 89 -6.18 8.44 3.76
N LEU A 90 -5.93 7.24 3.23
CA LEU A 90 -6.92 6.15 3.27
C LEU A 90 -7.22 5.69 4.70
N ALA A 91 -6.19 5.56 5.53
CA ALA A 91 -6.36 5.21 6.95
C ALA A 91 -7.15 6.27 7.72
N ALA A 92 -6.97 7.56 7.42
CA ALA A 92 -7.73 8.64 8.03
C ALA A 92 -9.23 8.54 7.71
N ILE A 93 -9.58 8.23 6.45
CA ILE A 93 -10.96 7.98 6.03
C ILE A 93 -11.56 6.81 6.81
N VAL A 94 -10.85 5.68 6.87
CA VAL A 94 -11.28 4.48 7.61
C VAL A 94 -11.59 4.81 9.07
N ARG A 95 -10.70 5.54 9.75
CA ARG A 95 -10.89 5.96 11.14
C ARG A 95 -12.08 6.89 11.33
N ALA A 96 -12.35 7.78 10.36
CA ALA A 96 -13.51 8.66 10.39
C ALA A 96 -14.85 7.91 10.35
N HIS A 97 -14.87 6.69 9.78
CA HIS A 97 -16.04 5.79 9.79
C HIS A 97 -16.12 4.90 11.04
N GLY A 98 -15.31 5.17 12.06
CA GLY A 98 -15.33 4.45 13.33
C GLY A 98 -14.61 3.09 13.30
N LEU A 99 -13.90 2.77 12.21
CA LEU A 99 -13.16 1.52 12.03
C LEU A 99 -11.69 1.67 12.47
N GLU A 100 -10.99 0.55 12.59
CA GLU A 100 -9.54 0.52 12.78
C GLU A 100 -8.83 0.33 11.43
N ALA A 101 -7.79 1.13 11.22
CA ALA A 101 -6.87 1.02 10.10
C ALA A 101 -5.52 0.52 10.62
N HIS A 102 -5.02 -0.57 10.04
CA HIS A 102 -3.71 -1.14 10.35
C HIS A 102 -2.83 -1.07 9.11
N LEU A 103 -1.63 -0.52 9.26
CA LEU A 103 -0.71 -0.24 8.16
C LEU A 103 0.61 -0.98 8.38
N THR A 104 1.17 -1.54 7.31
CA THR A 104 2.48 -2.19 7.33
C THR A 104 3.06 -2.27 5.92
N THR A 105 4.32 -2.68 5.79
CA THR A 105 4.94 -3.05 4.52
C THR A 105 4.48 -4.44 4.08
N GLN A 106 4.53 -4.75 2.78
CA GLN A 106 4.19 -6.08 2.27
C GLN A 106 5.13 -7.15 2.83
N GLY A 107 6.42 -6.85 2.99
CA GLY A 107 7.40 -7.75 3.57
C GLY A 107 7.01 -8.17 4.97
N ASP A 108 6.78 -7.21 5.86
CA ASP A 108 6.40 -7.49 7.25
C ASP A 108 5.05 -8.20 7.34
N PHE A 109 4.09 -7.85 6.48
CA PHE A 109 2.80 -8.54 6.40
C PHE A 109 2.98 -10.03 6.03
N LEU A 110 3.71 -10.32 4.95
CA LEU A 110 3.90 -11.69 4.46
C LEU A 110 4.73 -12.53 5.42
N LEU A 111 5.75 -11.95 6.04
CA LEU A 111 6.53 -12.58 7.11
C LEU A 111 5.65 -12.91 8.31
N GLY A 112 4.86 -11.95 8.78
CA GLY A 112 3.92 -12.17 9.89
C GLY A 112 2.80 -13.16 9.57
N MET A 113 2.47 -13.36 8.29
CA MET A 113 1.53 -14.38 7.80
C MET A 113 2.15 -15.77 7.60
N GLY A 114 3.48 -15.89 7.75
CA GLY A 114 4.18 -17.17 7.69
C GLY A 114 4.59 -17.62 6.28
N ILE A 115 5.02 -16.68 5.42
CA ILE A 115 5.47 -17.01 4.06
C ILE A 115 6.68 -17.96 4.06
N LEU A 116 7.59 -17.86 5.03
CA LEU A 116 8.80 -18.69 5.10
C LEU A 116 8.47 -20.15 5.39
N GLU A 117 7.55 -20.38 6.33
CA GLU A 117 7.06 -21.71 6.70
C GLU A 117 6.32 -22.35 5.53
N ARG A 118 5.52 -21.55 4.81
CA ARG A 118 4.82 -22.03 3.62
C ARG A 118 5.80 -22.38 2.49
N ALA A 119 6.81 -21.55 2.28
CA ALA A 119 7.86 -21.80 1.29
C ALA A 119 8.68 -23.06 1.62
N GLY A 120 9.06 -23.24 2.90
CA GLY A 120 9.74 -24.45 3.37
C GLY A 120 8.93 -25.72 3.12
N ARG A 121 7.61 -25.68 3.42
CA ARG A 121 6.70 -26.80 3.14
C ARG A 121 6.54 -27.08 1.64
N LEU A 122 6.44 -26.04 0.83
CA LEU A 122 6.33 -26.17 -0.63
C LEU A 122 7.61 -26.74 -1.24
N GLY A 123 8.77 -26.39 -0.69
CA GLY A 123 10.08 -26.83 -1.16
C GLY A 123 10.53 -28.21 -0.64
N ALA A 124 9.89 -28.76 0.39
CA ALA A 124 10.34 -29.97 1.10
C ALA A 124 10.60 -31.15 0.16
N ASP A 125 9.61 -31.48 -0.69
CA ASP A 125 9.67 -32.59 -1.64
C ASP A 125 10.06 -32.14 -3.07
N ALA A 126 10.35 -30.85 -3.24
CA ALA A 126 10.70 -30.29 -4.54
C ALA A 126 12.17 -30.58 -4.89
N GLY A 127 12.47 -30.66 -6.19
CA GLY A 127 13.86 -30.71 -6.69
C GLY A 127 14.58 -29.37 -6.51
N GLN A 128 15.91 -29.37 -6.62
CA GLN A 128 16.76 -28.20 -6.36
C GLN A 128 16.32 -26.94 -7.12
N ALA A 129 16.10 -27.04 -8.44
CA ALA A 129 15.69 -25.91 -9.27
C ALA A 129 14.32 -25.32 -8.86
N ALA A 130 13.43 -26.14 -8.30
CA ALA A 130 12.15 -25.65 -7.78
C ALA A 130 12.33 -24.96 -6.42
N ARG A 131 13.22 -25.45 -5.56
CA ARG A 131 13.57 -24.79 -4.29
C ARG A 131 14.19 -23.41 -4.52
N GLU A 132 15.09 -23.29 -5.49
CA GLU A 132 15.72 -22.02 -5.86
C GLU A 132 14.70 -21.01 -6.38
N ARG A 133 13.75 -21.44 -7.23
CA ARG A 133 12.64 -20.59 -7.66
C ARG A 133 11.79 -20.11 -6.49
N ILE A 134 11.39 -21.02 -5.60
CA ILE A 134 10.58 -20.68 -4.42
C ILE A 134 11.32 -19.63 -3.56
N ALA A 135 12.62 -19.83 -3.32
CA ALA A 135 13.42 -18.87 -2.58
C ALA A 135 13.46 -17.49 -3.27
N GLY A 136 13.68 -17.47 -4.59
CA GLY A 136 13.66 -16.24 -5.38
C GLY A 136 12.31 -15.52 -5.37
N ASP A 137 11.20 -16.27 -5.42
CA ASP A 137 9.85 -15.69 -5.33
C ASP A 137 9.55 -15.10 -3.95
N VAL A 138 10.01 -15.75 -2.88
CA VAL A 138 9.92 -15.21 -1.51
C VAL A 138 10.72 -13.92 -1.40
N GLU A 139 11.97 -13.92 -1.88
CA GLU A 139 12.82 -12.73 -1.85
C GLU A 139 12.20 -11.59 -2.66
N ARG A 140 11.64 -11.87 -3.84
CA ARG A 140 10.97 -10.86 -4.65
C ARG A 140 9.74 -10.26 -3.95
N LEU A 141 8.93 -11.09 -3.28
CA LEU A 141 7.67 -10.67 -2.65
C LEU A 141 7.88 -9.99 -1.30
N ALA A 142 8.79 -10.49 -0.48
CA ALA A 142 8.95 -10.07 0.92
C ALA A 142 10.29 -9.40 1.22
N GLY A 143 11.27 -9.48 0.32
CA GLY A 143 12.58 -8.88 0.48
C GLY A 143 12.52 -7.35 0.47
N PRO A 144 13.27 -6.66 1.36
CA PRO A 144 13.20 -5.22 1.52
C PRO A 144 13.78 -4.44 0.33
N GLN A 145 14.64 -5.06 -0.49
CA GLN A 145 15.16 -4.48 -1.73
C GLN A 145 14.27 -4.74 -2.96
N ALA A 146 13.14 -5.44 -2.78
CA ALA A 146 12.20 -5.77 -3.84
C ALA A 146 10.79 -5.26 -3.49
N MET A 147 9.76 -6.10 -3.62
CA MET A 147 8.38 -5.68 -3.35
C MET A 147 8.09 -5.49 -1.85
N GLY A 148 8.93 -6.05 -0.97
CA GLY A 148 8.67 -6.08 0.47
C GLY A 148 8.51 -4.69 1.07
N GLU A 149 9.42 -3.77 0.74
CA GLU A 149 9.34 -2.37 1.17
C GLU A 149 8.48 -1.53 0.22
N LEU A 150 8.53 -1.78 -1.09
CA LEU A 150 7.82 -0.98 -2.10
C LEU A 150 6.30 -1.01 -1.89
N PHE A 151 5.74 -2.20 -1.67
CA PHE A 151 4.30 -2.39 -1.47
C PHE A 151 3.91 -2.20 -0.01
N LYS A 152 2.74 -1.59 0.19
CA LYS A 152 2.14 -1.35 1.50
C LYS A 152 0.84 -2.14 1.63
N VAL A 153 0.48 -2.41 2.87
CA VAL A 153 -0.74 -3.15 3.21
C VAL A 153 -1.57 -2.31 4.17
N LEU A 154 -2.85 -2.10 3.83
CA LEU A 154 -3.85 -1.54 4.71
C LEU A 154 -4.91 -2.60 5.03
N ALA A 155 -5.04 -2.94 6.30
CA ALA A 155 -6.18 -3.70 6.80
C ALA A 155 -7.21 -2.77 7.46
N VAL A 156 -8.47 -3.01 7.16
CA VAL A 156 -9.64 -2.29 7.66
C VAL A 156 -10.49 -3.25 8.47
N LEU A 157 -10.64 -2.98 9.76
CA LEU A 157 -11.29 -3.89 10.72
C LEU A 157 -12.31 -3.15 11.60
N PRO A 158 -13.35 -3.84 12.09
CA PRO A 158 -14.15 -3.35 13.20
C PRO A 158 -13.28 -3.14 14.45
N ARG A 159 -13.70 -2.22 15.34
CA ARG A 159 -12.95 -1.95 16.58
C ARG A 159 -12.82 -3.17 17.48
N GLY A 160 -11.67 -3.29 18.14
CA GLY A 160 -11.40 -4.33 19.13
C GLY A 160 -11.16 -5.73 18.53
N VAL A 161 -10.99 -5.83 17.21
CA VAL A 161 -10.66 -7.09 16.54
C VAL A 161 -9.15 -7.18 16.37
N ALA A 162 -8.49 -7.97 17.21
CA ALA A 162 -7.06 -8.24 17.08
C ALA A 162 -6.80 -9.30 16.01
N VAL A 163 -6.04 -8.95 14.96
CA VAL A 163 -5.75 -9.85 13.83
C VAL A 163 -4.26 -9.83 13.53
N ARG A 164 -3.59 -10.97 13.69
CA ARG A 164 -2.23 -11.17 13.15
C ARG A 164 -2.27 -11.02 11.61
N PRO A 165 -1.26 -10.38 10.98
CA PRO A 165 0.05 -10.00 11.53
C PRO A 165 0.09 -8.60 12.14
N PHE A 166 -1.03 -7.87 12.16
CA PHE A 166 -1.11 -6.55 12.74
C PHE A 166 -1.10 -6.69 14.26
N ALA A 167 -0.15 -6.01 14.93
CA ALA A 167 -0.20 -5.93 16.38
C ALA A 167 -1.51 -5.22 16.80
N GLY A 168 -2.05 -5.54 17.98
CA GLY A 168 -3.10 -4.69 18.54
C GLY A 168 -2.55 -3.27 18.63
N ALA A 169 -3.29 -2.29 18.15
CA ALA A 169 -2.92 -0.90 18.37
C ALA A 169 -2.97 -0.65 19.89
N ASP A 170 -1.80 -0.48 20.51
CA ASP A 170 -1.69 0.04 21.88
C ASP A 170 -2.09 1.52 21.92
#